data_AF-A0A974U2Q3-F1
#
_entry.id   AF-A0A974U2Q3-F1
#
_cell.length_a   1.000
_cell.length_b   1.000
_cell.length_c   1.000
_cell.angle_alpha   90.00
_cell.angle_beta   90.00
_cell.angle_gamma   90.00
#
_symmetry.space_group_name_H-M   'P 1'
#
loop_
_entity.id
_entity.type
_entity.pdbx_description
1 polymer ?
#
loop_
_entity_poly.entity_id
_entity_poly.type
_entity_poly.pdbx_seq_one_letter_code
_entity_poly.pdbx_strand_id
1 'polypeptide(L)'
;MRRVEPRHRSATTKTSGPNRRQVLAGLACSLLAPSLARSTAFAAESDLRFSHAYGETVLSQPAQRVVSLGYTTQDPLLALGVAPLAVRQWYGDLPYGVWPWAQPYLGDAKPELVAGEVSMEIVAALEPDLIVGIGSGLSQDEYQVLSQIAPVLMQPADQTAYGTPWDSITRILGRAVGKSALAEERIADTRRKFAAARDRNPDWAGKTGVCAYHSGGETGAFIGSDTRATFVSELGFRPPAQLTDISTVEGFYARLSPEDLSALDADLLIWVSSFDDASDIVGLEMRRTLRAHREGREVFAGKLIAGALSFGSVLSLPYALEQLEPELAKALDGRPQTPVPSSVAAGLAP
;
A
#
# COMPACT_ATOMS: atom_id res chain seq x y z
N MET A 1 11.03 19.36 -69.49
CA MET A 1 11.12 18.05 -70.18
C MET A 1 9.72 17.40 -70.23
N ARG A 2 9.56 16.29 -70.97
CA ARG A 2 8.35 15.43 -71.07
C ARG A 2 7.83 14.99 -69.68
N ARG A 3 6.55 14.65 -69.43
CA ARG A 3 5.25 14.63 -70.17
C ARG A 3 4.14 14.71 -69.09
N VAL A 4 3.07 15.50 -69.21
CA VAL A 4 1.80 15.24 -69.95
C VAL A 4 0.93 14.12 -69.34
N GLU A 5 -0.15 14.57 -68.68
CA GLU A 5 -1.44 13.92 -68.32
C GLU A 5 -2.24 13.48 -69.60
N PRO A 6 -3.52 12.98 -69.61
CA PRO A 6 -4.47 12.69 -68.52
C PRO A 6 -5.40 11.43 -68.68
N ARG A 7 -6.35 11.30 -67.72
CA ARG A 7 -7.78 10.93 -67.86
C ARG A 7 -8.27 9.54 -68.35
N HIS A 8 -9.24 9.05 -67.55
CA HIS A 8 -10.62 8.65 -67.91
C HIS A 8 -11.07 7.18 -68.06
N ARG A 9 -12.26 6.99 -67.43
CA ARG A 9 -13.44 6.15 -67.79
C ARG A 9 -13.53 4.71 -67.29
N SER A 10 -14.65 4.49 -66.61
CA SER A 10 -15.19 3.20 -66.16
C SER A 10 -15.76 2.37 -67.32
N ALA A 11 -15.78 1.06 -67.16
CA ALA A 11 -16.60 0.14 -67.96
C ALA A 11 -17.21 -0.94 -67.04
N THR A 12 -18.37 -1.48 -67.42
CA THR A 12 -19.23 -2.31 -66.55
C THR A 12 -19.16 -3.80 -66.85
N THR A 13 -19.53 -4.60 -65.82
CA THR A 13 -20.16 -5.93 -65.91
C THR A 13 -19.47 -7.04 -66.71
N LYS A 14 -19.18 -8.15 -66.01
CA LYS A 14 -19.84 -9.44 -66.32
C LYS A 14 -19.80 -10.41 -65.14
N THR A 15 -20.92 -11.09 -64.91
CA THR A 15 -21.06 -12.23 -64.01
C THR A 15 -20.95 -13.54 -64.80
N SER A 16 -20.33 -14.56 -64.21
CA SER A 16 -20.40 -15.96 -64.69
C SER A 16 -20.22 -16.91 -63.52
N GLY A 17 -21.24 -17.72 -63.21
CA GLY A 17 -21.20 -18.71 -62.14
C GLY A 17 -20.44 -20.00 -62.51
N PRO A 18 -20.35 -20.97 -61.57
CA PRO A 18 -19.60 -22.21 -61.76
C PRO A 18 -20.24 -23.11 -62.83
N ASN A 19 -19.39 -23.81 -63.59
CA ASN A 19 -19.82 -24.63 -64.72
C ASN A 19 -20.14 -26.08 -64.30
N ARG A 20 -21.03 -26.76 -65.03
CA ARG A 20 -21.58 -28.09 -64.70
C ARG A 20 -20.79 -29.25 -65.33
N ARG A 21 -21.04 -30.47 -64.80
CA ARG A 21 -20.49 -31.82 -65.12
C ARG A 21 -19.31 -32.17 -64.18
N GLN A 22 -19.30 -33.31 -63.48
CA GLN A 22 -19.79 -34.64 -63.93
C GLN A 22 -20.78 -35.37 -63.00
N VAL A 23 -21.71 -36.05 -63.67
CA VAL A 23 -22.63 -37.17 -63.30
C VAL A 23 -21.82 -38.49 -63.41
N LEU A 24 -21.98 -39.60 -62.67
CA LEU A 24 -22.81 -40.14 -61.54
C LEU A 24 -22.05 -41.42 -61.03
N ALA A 25 -22.41 -42.31 -60.08
CA ALA A 25 -23.42 -42.55 -59.03
C ALA A 25 -22.89 -43.66 -58.06
N GLY A 26 -23.66 -44.08 -57.03
CA GLY A 26 -23.46 -45.36 -56.30
C GLY A 26 -23.09 -45.24 -54.81
N LEU A 27 -24.05 -45.03 -53.89
CA LEU A 27 -24.80 -46.02 -53.09
C LEU A 27 -24.03 -46.73 -51.94
N ALA A 28 -24.41 -46.35 -50.71
CA ALA A 28 -24.48 -47.15 -49.47
C ALA A 28 -23.33 -48.11 -49.07
N CYS A 29 -22.61 -47.74 -48.01
CA CYS A 29 -22.24 -48.68 -46.95
C CYS A 29 -22.21 -47.95 -45.59
N SER A 30 -22.85 -48.54 -44.56
CA SER A 30 -23.08 -47.88 -43.27
C SER A 30 -21.97 -48.20 -42.27
N LEU A 31 -21.25 -47.18 -41.78
CA LEU A 31 -20.33 -47.31 -40.65
C LEU A 31 -20.55 -46.18 -39.65
N LEU A 32 -20.48 -46.52 -38.36
CA LEU A 32 -20.75 -45.58 -37.27
C LEU A 32 -19.57 -44.62 -37.11
N ALA A 33 -19.82 -43.32 -37.28
CA ALA A 33 -18.95 -42.27 -36.76
C ALA A 33 -19.42 -41.94 -35.32
N PRO A 34 -18.60 -42.15 -34.28
CA PRO A 34 -18.96 -41.73 -32.93
C PRO A 34 -19.10 -40.21 -32.87
N SER A 35 -20.15 -39.73 -32.22
CA SER A 35 -20.30 -38.30 -31.95
C SER A 35 -19.09 -37.79 -31.15
N LEU A 36 -18.26 -36.96 -31.76
CA LEU A 36 -17.23 -36.20 -31.06
C LEU A 36 -17.90 -35.16 -30.16
N ALA A 37 -18.36 -35.62 -29.00
CA ALA A 37 -18.70 -34.78 -27.87
C ALA A 37 -17.45 -33.95 -27.55
N ARG A 38 -17.47 -32.69 -27.96
CA ARG A 38 -16.36 -31.75 -27.80
C ARG A 38 -16.33 -31.36 -26.32
N SER A 39 -15.78 -32.25 -25.50
CA SER A 39 -15.63 -32.04 -24.07
C SER A 39 -14.79 -30.79 -23.87
N THR A 40 -15.46 -29.69 -23.56
CA THR A 40 -14.83 -28.47 -23.09
C THR A 40 -14.36 -28.74 -21.66
N ALA A 41 -13.25 -29.46 -21.57
CA ALA A 41 -12.43 -29.43 -20.38
C ALA A 41 -12.10 -27.95 -20.13
N PHE A 42 -12.75 -27.36 -19.14
CA PHE A 42 -12.21 -26.19 -18.48
C PHE A 42 -10.78 -26.56 -18.11
N ALA A 43 -9.81 -25.78 -18.56
CA ALA A 43 -8.51 -25.81 -17.93
C ALA A 43 -8.76 -25.44 -16.48
N ALA A 44 -8.49 -26.36 -15.55
CA ALA A 44 -8.52 -26.02 -14.14
C ALA A 44 -7.52 -24.89 -13.93
N GLU A 45 -7.98 -23.74 -13.44
CA GLU A 45 -7.05 -22.70 -13.00
C GLU A 45 -6.17 -23.31 -11.90
N SER A 46 -4.86 -23.24 -12.09
CA SER A 46 -3.91 -23.88 -11.19
C SER A 46 -3.93 -23.20 -9.83
N ASP A 47 -4.05 -23.98 -8.75
CA ASP A 47 -4.14 -23.48 -7.38
C ASP A 47 -3.24 -22.26 -7.09
N LEU A 48 -3.82 -21.23 -6.49
CA LEU A 48 -3.08 -20.07 -6.00
C LEU A 48 -2.37 -20.45 -4.69
N ARG A 49 -1.12 -20.86 -4.82
CA ARG A 49 -0.22 -21.30 -3.74
C ARG A 49 0.59 -20.16 -3.14
N PHE A 50 0.61 -20.01 -1.82
CA PHE A 50 1.26 -18.92 -1.10
C PHE A 50 2.12 -19.46 0.04
N SER A 51 3.44 -19.45 -0.13
CA SER A 51 4.39 -19.78 0.94
C SER A 51 4.55 -18.60 1.90
N HIS A 52 4.50 -18.87 3.19
CA HIS A 52 4.53 -17.87 4.27
C HIS A 52 5.14 -18.45 5.55
N ALA A 53 5.38 -17.63 6.57
CA ALA A 53 6.08 -18.00 7.80
C ALA A 53 5.56 -19.28 8.50
N TYR A 54 4.26 -19.59 8.37
CA TYR A 54 3.63 -20.79 8.96
C TYR A 54 3.29 -21.91 7.95
N GLY A 55 3.92 -21.93 6.76
CA GLY A 55 3.78 -23.01 5.78
C GLY A 55 3.34 -22.56 4.37
N GLU A 56 2.35 -23.24 3.80
CA GLU A 56 1.75 -22.92 2.51
C GLU A 56 0.22 -22.80 2.65
N THR A 57 -0.35 -21.70 2.20
CA THR A 57 -1.80 -21.53 1.97
C THR A 57 -2.12 -21.76 0.51
N VAL A 58 -3.24 -22.45 0.23
CA VAL A 58 -3.68 -22.82 -1.12
C VAL A 58 -5.11 -22.37 -1.33
N LEU A 59 -5.36 -21.56 -2.37
CA LEU A 59 -6.71 -21.20 -2.82
C LEU A 59 -6.99 -21.87 -4.17
N SER A 60 -8.11 -22.59 -4.30
CA SER A 60 -8.53 -23.22 -5.56
C SER A 60 -9.07 -22.23 -6.60
N GLN A 61 -9.38 -21.00 -6.18
CA GLN A 61 -9.85 -19.89 -7.00
C GLN A 61 -9.55 -18.56 -6.29
N PRO A 62 -9.62 -17.40 -6.97
CA PRO A 62 -9.58 -16.09 -6.32
C PRO A 62 -10.63 -15.92 -5.21
N ALA A 63 -10.20 -15.38 -4.07
CA ALA A 63 -11.04 -15.12 -2.90
C ALA A 63 -12.03 -13.95 -3.10
N GLN A 64 -13.21 -14.07 -2.48
CA GLN A 64 -14.32 -13.12 -2.59
C GLN A 64 -14.88 -12.69 -1.22
N ARG A 65 -14.61 -13.45 -0.16
CA ARG A 65 -15.12 -13.29 1.21
C ARG A 65 -13.97 -13.15 2.19
N VAL A 66 -13.29 -12.00 2.12
CA VAL A 66 -12.01 -11.77 2.81
C VAL A 66 -12.20 -11.16 4.21
N VAL A 67 -11.58 -11.75 5.24
CA VAL A 67 -11.47 -11.16 6.59
C VAL A 67 -10.05 -10.59 6.78
N SER A 68 -9.94 -9.34 7.25
CA SER A 68 -8.66 -8.62 7.40
C SER A 68 -8.25 -8.51 8.88
N LEU A 69 -7.34 -9.38 9.32
CA LEU A 69 -6.79 -9.41 10.69
C LEU A 69 -5.44 -8.70 10.83
N GLY A 70 -4.77 -8.39 9.73
CA GLY A 70 -3.64 -7.46 9.69
C GLY A 70 -4.09 -6.03 9.96
N TYR A 71 -3.30 -5.28 10.73
CA TYR A 71 -3.65 -3.92 11.17
C TYR A 71 -3.78 -2.89 10.03
N THR A 72 -3.17 -3.17 8.87
CA THR A 72 -3.13 -2.29 7.69
C THR A 72 -3.58 -2.97 6.39
N THR A 73 -4.00 -4.25 6.43
CA THR A 73 -4.31 -5.03 5.22
C THR A 73 -5.68 -4.73 4.59
N GLN A 74 -6.52 -3.95 5.27
CA GLN A 74 -7.77 -3.42 4.72
C GLN A 74 -7.52 -2.44 3.57
N ASP A 75 -6.49 -1.59 3.66
CA ASP A 75 -6.17 -0.59 2.63
C ASP A 75 -5.84 -1.20 1.26
N PRO A 76 -4.92 -2.18 1.12
CA PRO A 76 -4.67 -2.82 -0.17
C PRO A 76 -5.87 -3.62 -0.69
N LEU A 77 -6.70 -4.24 0.17
CA LEU A 77 -7.94 -4.89 -0.27
C LEU A 77 -8.91 -3.88 -0.89
N LEU A 78 -9.13 -2.75 -0.20
CA LEU A 78 -9.96 -1.65 -0.68
C LEU A 78 -9.41 -1.02 -1.97
N ALA A 79 -8.09 -0.85 -2.09
CA ALA A 79 -7.41 -0.37 -3.31
C ALA A 79 -7.64 -1.27 -4.54
N LEU A 80 -7.91 -2.56 -4.30
CA LEU A 80 -8.19 -3.59 -5.30
C LEU A 80 -9.69 -3.77 -5.57
N GLY A 81 -10.55 -2.99 -4.91
CA GLY A 81 -12.01 -3.06 -5.02
C GLY A 81 -12.64 -4.21 -4.24
N VAL A 82 -12.00 -4.66 -3.15
CA VAL A 82 -12.50 -5.70 -2.25
C VAL A 82 -12.76 -5.10 -0.87
N ALA A 83 -14.03 -4.90 -0.54
CA ALA A 83 -14.43 -4.59 0.84
C ALA A 83 -14.31 -5.86 1.70
N PRO A 84 -13.57 -5.84 2.82
CA PRO A 84 -13.53 -6.98 3.74
C PRO A 84 -14.90 -7.28 4.37
N LEU A 85 -15.07 -8.48 4.91
CA LEU A 85 -16.18 -8.84 5.80
C LEU A 85 -15.94 -8.36 7.24
N ALA A 86 -14.67 -8.30 7.65
CA ALA A 86 -14.24 -7.75 8.93
C ALA A 86 -12.88 -7.05 8.79
N VAL A 87 -12.66 -6.04 9.62
CA VAL A 87 -11.42 -5.27 9.75
C VAL A 87 -10.99 -5.28 11.21
N ARG A 88 -9.74 -5.66 11.49
CA ARG A 88 -9.19 -5.53 12.83
C ARG A 88 -8.85 -4.08 13.14
N GLN A 89 -9.33 -3.57 14.27
CA GLN A 89 -9.01 -2.23 14.74
C GLN A 89 -7.54 -2.17 15.19
N TRP A 90 -6.79 -1.19 14.69
CA TRP A 90 -5.46 -0.86 15.22
C TRP A 90 -5.54 0.28 16.23
N TYR A 91 -5.87 1.50 15.78
CA TYR A 91 -6.07 2.68 16.63
C TYR A 91 -6.88 3.76 15.91
N GLY A 92 -7.06 4.92 16.57
CA GLY A 92 -7.61 6.14 15.98
C GLY A 92 -9.11 6.34 16.17
N ASP A 93 -9.84 5.28 16.55
CA ASP A 93 -11.28 5.17 16.74
C ASP A 93 -12.09 5.75 15.56
N LEU A 94 -12.10 5.00 14.46
CA LEU A 94 -12.65 5.43 13.17
C LEU A 94 -13.71 4.44 12.68
N PRO A 95 -14.76 4.92 11.96
CA PRO A 95 -15.82 4.05 11.45
C PRO A 95 -15.26 2.86 10.68
N TYR A 96 -15.68 1.66 11.09
CA TYR A 96 -15.29 0.39 10.48
C TYR A 96 -13.77 0.08 10.47
N GLY A 97 -12.98 0.80 11.28
CA GLY A 97 -11.51 0.64 11.29
C GLY A 97 -10.82 1.15 10.01
N VAL A 98 -11.52 1.94 9.20
CA VAL A 98 -11.06 2.45 7.90
C VAL A 98 -10.76 3.95 8.02
N TRP A 99 -9.56 4.36 7.61
CA TRP A 99 -9.12 5.75 7.71
C TRP A 99 -9.62 6.62 6.54
N PRO A 100 -9.67 7.96 6.67
CA PRO A 100 -10.32 8.83 5.69
C PRO A 100 -9.83 8.72 4.25
N TRP A 101 -8.56 8.37 4.01
CA TRP A 101 -8.02 8.13 2.66
C TRP A 101 -8.58 6.86 2.00
N ALA A 102 -9.03 5.88 2.79
CA ALA A 102 -9.56 4.59 2.36
C ALA A 102 -11.10 4.54 2.36
N GLN A 103 -11.78 5.42 3.11
CA GLN A 103 -13.25 5.53 3.13
C GLN A 103 -13.90 5.63 1.73
N PRO A 104 -13.36 6.39 0.74
CA PRO A 104 -13.91 6.42 -0.62
C PRO A 104 -13.90 5.08 -1.37
N TYR A 105 -13.05 4.14 -0.95
CA TYR A 105 -12.94 2.79 -1.51
C TYR A 105 -13.83 1.78 -0.77
N LEU A 106 -14.28 2.09 0.45
CA LEU A 106 -15.22 1.27 1.23
C LEU A 106 -16.67 1.42 0.71
N GLY A 107 -17.05 2.62 0.32
CA GLY A 107 -18.42 2.93 -0.14
C GLY A 107 -19.45 2.64 0.96
N ASP A 108 -20.55 1.97 0.59
CA ASP A 108 -21.63 1.61 1.53
C ASP A 108 -21.33 0.36 2.40
N ALA A 109 -20.15 -0.25 2.27
CA ALA A 109 -19.79 -1.46 2.99
C ALA A 109 -19.56 -1.22 4.49
N LYS A 110 -19.93 -2.20 5.31
CA LYS A 110 -19.95 -2.13 6.77
C LYS A 110 -19.33 -3.39 7.38
N PRO A 111 -18.00 -3.55 7.30
CA PRO A 111 -17.33 -4.71 7.87
C PRO A 111 -17.45 -4.74 9.39
N GLU A 112 -17.44 -5.93 9.96
CA GLU A 112 -17.40 -6.13 11.40
C GLU A 112 -16.05 -5.63 11.97
N LEU A 113 -16.10 -4.88 13.07
CA LEU A 113 -14.92 -4.27 13.67
C LEU A 113 -14.35 -5.16 14.78
N VAL A 114 -13.27 -5.88 14.48
CA VAL A 114 -12.62 -6.78 15.45
C VAL A 114 -11.62 -5.98 16.28
N ALA A 115 -11.96 -5.67 17.53
CA ALA A 115 -11.08 -4.92 18.45
C ALA A 115 -10.41 -5.86 19.47
N GLY A 116 -9.11 -5.68 19.69
CA GLY A 116 -8.33 -6.45 20.67
C GLY A 116 -7.89 -7.84 20.18
N GLU A 117 -8.22 -8.88 20.96
CA GLU A 117 -7.96 -10.28 20.63
C GLU A 117 -8.87 -10.77 19.48
N VAL A 118 -8.39 -11.72 18.69
CA VAL A 118 -9.14 -12.22 17.52
C VAL A 118 -10.20 -13.23 17.97
N SER A 119 -11.46 -12.80 17.98
CA SER A 119 -12.59 -13.71 18.23
C SER A 119 -12.79 -14.68 17.07
N MET A 120 -12.35 -15.93 17.27
CA MET A 120 -12.49 -17.03 16.32
C MET A 120 -13.96 -17.32 15.98
N GLU A 121 -14.88 -17.10 16.93
CA GLU A 121 -16.33 -17.26 16.72
C GLU A 121 -16.88 -16.22 15.73
N ILE A 122 -16.47 -14.95 15.87
CA ILE A 122 -16.85 -13.88 14.91
C ILE A 122 -16.26 -14.18 13.53
N VAL A 123 -14.99 -14.60 13.45
CA VAL A 123 -14.36 -14.94 12.16
C VAL A 123 -15.07 -16.15 11.51
N ALA A 124 -15.50 -17.15 12.27
CA ALA A 124 -16.24 -18.30 11.76
C ALA A 124 -17.66 -17.92 11.28
N ALA A 125 -18.38 -17.11 12.06
CA ALA A 125 -19.74 -16.67 11.73
C ALA A 125 -19.84 -15.79 10.47
N LEU A 126 -18.71 -15.23 10.02
CA LEU A 126 -18.61 -14.48 8.77
C LEU A 126 -18.43 -15.37 7.52
N GLU A 127 -18.24 -16.69 7.67
CA GLU A 127 -18.01 -17.64 6.56
C GLU A 127 -16.98 -17.14 5.51
N PRO A 128 -15.73 -16.78 5.89
CA PRO A 128 -14.73 -16.30 4.95
C PRO A 128 -14.25 -17.41 3.99
N ASP A 129 -13.83 -17.02 2.79
CA ASP A 129 -13.04 -17.87 1.89
C ASP A 129 -11.54 -17.54 1.93
N LEU A 130 -11.17 -16.48 2.65
CA LEU A 130 -9.79 -16.07 2.92
C LEU A 130 -9.70 -15.25 4.21
N ILE A 131 -8.70 -15.55 5.04
CA ILE A 131 -8.31 -14.77 6.22
C ILE A 131 -6.92 -14.18 5.95
N VAL A 132 -6.75 -12.88 6.18
CA VAL A 132 -5.47 -12.17 5.98
C VAL A 132 -4.86 -11.81 7.33
N GLY A 133 -3.78 -12.51 7.69
CA GLY A 133 -3.00 -12.32 8.92
C GLY A 133 -1.63 -11.67 8.72
N ILE A 134 -1.27 -11.23 7.50
CA ILE A 134 -0.05 -10.43 7.26
C ILE A 134 -0.13 -9.14 8.12
N GLY A 135 0.88 -8.82 8.93
CA GLY A 135 0.85 -7.61 9.76
C GLY A 135 -0.09 -7.68 10.97
N SER A 136 -0.45 -8.89 11.45
CA SER A 136 -1.39 -9.09 12.57
C SER A 136 -0.76 -9.43 13.92
N GLY A 137 0.46 -10.00 13.92
CA GLY A 137 1.07 -10.58 15.11
C GLY A 137 0.47 -11.91 15.59
N LEU A 138 -0.45 -12.52 14.84
CA LEU A 138 -1.05 -13.83 15.16
C LEU A 138 0.05 -14.89 15.39
N SER A 139 -0.12 -15.68 16.45
CA SER A 139 0.71 -16.83 16.77
C SER A 139 0.48 -18.03 15.83
N GLN A 140 1.37 -19.02 15.88
CA GLN A 140 1.23 -20.26 15.12
C GLN A 140 0.02 -21.10 15.57
N ASP A 141 -0.41 -20.99 16.84
CA ASP A 141 -1.57 -21.70 17.35
C ASP A 141 -2.88 -21.03 16.92
N GLU A 142 -2.95 -19.70 16.97
CA GLU A 142 -4.09 -18.95 16.39
C GLU A 142 -4.20 -19.20 14.88
N TYR A 143 -3.09 -19.23 14.15
CA TYR A 143 -3.06 -19.60 12.73
C TYR A 143 -3.61 -21.02 12.49
N GLN A 144 -3.27 -22.00 13.34
CA GLN A 144 -3.80 -23.37 13.22
C GLN A 144 -5.31 -23.43 13.48
N VAL A 145 -5.85 -22.61 14.38
CA VAL A 145 -7.30 -22.52 14.63
C VAL A 145 -8.01 -21.80 13.48
N LEU A 146 -7.51 -20.65 13.03
CA LEU A 146 -8.04 -19.92 11.87
C LEU A 146 -8.03 -20.77 10.59
N SER A 147 -7.01 -21.62 10.40
CA SER A 147 -6.90 -22.55 9.27
C SER A 147 -7.95 -23.67 9.26
N GLN A 148 -8.71 -23.86 10.34
CA GLN A 148 -9.89 -24.75 10.37
C GLN A 148 -11.16 -24.04 9.90
N ILE A 149 -11.16 -22.70 9.82
CA ILE A 149 -12.26 -21.87 9.34
C ILE A 149 -12.09 -21.63 7.83
N ALA A 150 -10.95 -21.06 7.43
CA ALA A 150 -10.64 -20.72 6.03
C ALA A 150 -9.12 -20.65 5.80
N PRO A 151 -8.63 -20.62 4.54
CA PRO A 151 -7.22 -20.43 4.23
C PRO A 151 -6.67 -19.11 4.81
N VAL A 152 -5.46 -19.12 5.38
CA VAL A 152 -4.89 -18.00 6.15
C VAL A 152 -3.58 -17.49 5.56
N LEU A 153 -3.58 -16.29 4.96
CA LEU A 153 -2.36 -15.66 4.46
C LEU A 153 -1.58 -14.96 5.57
N MET A 154 -0.42 -15.51 5.90
CA MET A 154 0.59 -14.90 6.77
C MET A 154 1.71 -14.21 5.97
N GLN A 155 2.57 -13.44 6.64
CA GLN A 155 3.74 -12.80 6.03
C GLN A 155 4.70 -13.81 5.36
N PRO A 156 5.43 -13.41 4.30
CA PRO A 156 6.50 -14.23 3.72
C PRO A 156 7.52 -14.69 4.78
N ALA A 157 8.12 -15.87 4.59
CA ALA A 157 8.95 -16.51 5.61
C ALA A 157 10.30 -15.79 5.90
N ASP A 158 10.69 -14.88 5.02
CA ASP A 158 11.85 -13.98 5.16
C ASP A 158 11.53 -12.64 5.85
N GLN A 159 10.26 -12.41 6.22
CA GLN A 159 9.76 -11.13 6.74
C GLN A 159 9.33 -11.25 8.22
N THR A 160 9.53 -10.18 9.00
CA THR A 160 9.02 -10.12 10.38
C THR A 160 7.50 -9.93 10.38
N ALA A 161 6.85 -10.25 11.52
CA ALA A 161 5.38 -10.23 11.65
C ALA A 161 4.71 -8.90 11.24
N TYR A 162 5.43 -7.77 11.35
CA TYR A 162 4.98 -6.44 10.98
C TYR A 162 5.82 -5.76 9.87
N GLY A 163 6.94 -6.36 9.45
CA GLY A 163 7.91 -5.73 8.55
C GLY A 163 7.70 -5.96 7.05
N THR A 164 6.58 -6.58 6.63
CA THR A 164 6.36 -6.91 5.21
C THR A 164 6.13 -5.63 4.39
N PRO A 165 6.91 -5.35 3.31
CA PRO A 165 6.78 -4.13 2.52
C PRO A 165 5.39 -3.95 1.90
N TRP A 166 4.90 -2.71 1.87
CA TRP A 166 3.54 -2.35 1.44
C TRP A 166 3.16 -2.85 0.04
N ASP A 167 4.13 -2.84 -0.88
CA ASP A 167 3.92 -3.31 -2.25
C ASP A 167 3.94 -4.83 -2.35
N SER A 168 4.70 -5.51 -1.48
CA SER A 168 4.65 -6.96 -1.29
C SER A 168 3.28 -7.39 -0.76
N ILE A 169 2.75 -6.73 0.27
CA ILE A 169 1.38 -6.95 0.78
C ILE A 169 0.36 -6.76 -0.36
N THR A 170 0.44 -5.62 -1.06
CA THR A 170 -0.47 -5.28 -2.17
C THR A 170 -0.42 -6.32 -3.30
N ARG A 171 0.76 -6.86 -3.62
CA ARG A 171 1.00 -7.89 -4.64
C ARG A 171 0.49 -9.27 -4.22
N ILE A 172 0.72 -9.67 -2.97
CA ILE A 172 0.22 -10.93 -2.40
C ILE A 172 -1.31 -10.95 -2.42
N LEU A 173 -1.94 -9.90 -1.88
CA LEU A 173 -3.39 -9.78 -1.85
C LEU A 173 -3.98 -9.60 -3.25
N GLY A 174 -3.31 -8.83 -4.11
CA GLY A 174 -3.60 -8.72 -5.54
C GLY A 174 -3.73 -10.08 -6.22
N ARG A 175 -2.81 -11.01 -5.94
CA ARG A 175 -2.92 -12.39 -6.44
C ARG A 175 -4.05 -13.18 -5.77
N ALA A 176 -4.22 -13.04 -4.45
CA ALA A 176 -5.23 -13.78 -3.69
C ALA A 176 -6.68 -13.46 -4.12
N VAL A 177 -6.97 -12.20 -4.46
CA VAL A 177 -8.31 -11.77 -4.92
C VAL A 177 -8.44 -11.67 -6.45
N GLY A 178 -7.47 -12.19 -7.22
CA GLY A 178 -7.55 -12.22 -8.69
C GLY A 178 -7.42 -10.84 -9.36
N LYS A 179 -6.76 -9.89 -8.70
CA LYS A 179 -6.57 -8.49 -9.11
C LYS A 179 -5.11 -8.12 -9.40
N SER A 180 -4.23 -9.08 -9.68
CA SER A 180 -2.77 -8.85 -9.82
C SER A 180 -2.38 -7.69 -10.74
N ALA A 181 -3.08 -7.51 -11.88
CA ALA A 181 -2.81 -6.39 -12.79
C ALA A 181 -3.13 -5.02 -12.16
N LEU A 182 -4.22 -4.93 -11.40
CA LEU A 182 -4.61 -3.73 -10.65
C LEU A 182 -3.66 -3.47 -9.46
N ALA A 183 -3.13 -4.53 -8.83
CA ALA A 183 -2.10 -4.39 -7.80
C ALA A 183 -0.83 -3.74 -8.35
N GLU A 184 -0.29 -4.24 -9.47
CA GLU A 184 0.88 -3.61 -10.10
C GLU A 184 0.57 -2.20 -10.63
N GLU A 185 -0.64 -1.92 -11.13
CA GLU A 185 -1.08 -0.58 -11.51
C GLU A 185 -1.01 0.41 -10.32
N ARG A 186 -1.56 0.01 -9.17
CA ARG A 186 -1.59 0.81 -7.93
C ARG A 186 -0.19 0.98 -7.34
N ILE A 187 0.62 -0.08 -7.29
CA ILE A 187 2.03 -0.03 -6.85
C ILE A 187 2.84 0.91 -7.75
N ALA A 188 2.67 0.80 -9.07
CA ALA A 188 3.33 1.69 -10.02
C ALA A 188 2.85 3.15 -9.89
N ASP A 189 1.59 3.40 -9.53
CA ASP A 189 1.07 4.75 -9.32
C ASP A 189 1.66 5.43 -8.09
N THR A 190 1.70 4.74 -6.95
CA THR A 190 2.37 5.25 -5.74
C THR A 190 3.84 5.54 -6.03
N ARG A 191 4.57 4.60 -6.64
CA ARG A 191 5.98 4.81 -7.03
C ARG A 191 6.18 5.98 -8.02
N ARG A 192 5.26 6.19 -8.97
CA ARG A 192 5.26 7.37 -9.86
C ARG A 192 5.06 8.69 -9.10
N LYS A 193 4.20 8.71 -8.08
CA LYS A 193 3.95 9.92 -7.26
C LYS A 193 5.22 10.33 -6.49
N PHE A 194 5.89 9.40 -5.82
CA PHE A 194 7.18 9.66 -5.16
C PHE A 194 8.28 10.08 -6.16
N ALA A 195 8.34 9.46 -7.35
CA ALA A 195 9.26 9.89 -8.39
C ALA A 195 9.00 11.34 -8.82
N ALA A 196 7.76 11.68 -9.15
CA ALA A 196 7.39 13.02 -9.57
C ALA A 196 7.57 14.08 -8.46
N ALA A 197 7.47 13.70 -7.17
CA ALA A 197 7.79 14.58 -6.05
C ALA A 197 9.30 14.87 -5.97
N ARG A 198 10.17 13.86 -6.18
CA ARG A 198 11.63 14.08 -6.30
C ARG A 198 11.98 14.91 -7.54
N ASP A 199 11.32 14.68 -8.66
CA ASP A 199 11.54 15.45 -9.90
C ASP A 199 11.14 16.94 -9.75
N ARG A 200 10.14 17.24 -8.91
CA ARG A 200 9.76 18.62 -8.54
C ARG A 200 10.70 19.24 -7.50
N ASN A 201 11.30 18.44 -6.63
CA ASN A 201 12.10 18.91 -5.49
C ASN A 201 13.51 18.26 -5.49
N PRO A 202 14.33 18.45 -6.54
CA PRO A 202 15.60 17.75 -6.70
C PRO A 202 16.62 18.07 -5.59
N ASP A 203 16.54 19.27 -4.99
CA ASP A 203 17.43 19.72 -3.91
C ASP A 203 17.26 18.94 -2.59
N TRP A 204 16.23 18.11 -2.46
CA TRP A 204 16.05 17.20 -1.31
C TRP A 204 17.06 16.03 -1.33
N ALA A 205 17.61 15.69 -2.49
CA ALA A 205 18.45 14.51 -2.68
C ALA A 205 19.73 14.57 -1.80
N GLY A 206 19.82 13.64 -0.84
CA GLY A 206 20.97 13.50 0.06
C GLY A 206 20.97 14.44 1.28
N LYS A 207 19.97 15.31 1.44
CA LYS A 207 19.75 16.07 2.69
C LYS A 207 19.42 15.13 3.85
N THR A 208 19.70 15.54 5.10
CA THR A 208 19.28 14.76 6.26
C THR A 208 17.80 14.99 6.60
N GLY A 209 17.04 13.91 6.77
CA GLY A 209 15.62 13.95 7.13
C GLY A 209 15.29 12.89 8.16
N VAL A 210 14.44 13.23 9.13
CA VAL A 210 14.02 12.30 10.21
C VAL A 210 12.55 12.53 10.60
N CYS A 211 11.85 11.42 10.88
CA CYS A 211 10.57 11.44 11.57
C CYS A 211 10.80 11.15 13.06
N ALA A 212 10.28 11.99 13.94
CA ALA A 212 10.45 11.89 15.39
C ALA A 212 9.10 11.96 16.12
N TYR A 213 9.09 11.55 17.38
CA TYR A 213 7.94 11.72 18.28
C TYR A 213 8.39 12.20 19.66
N HIS A 214 7.54 12.96 20.33
CA HIS A 214 7.61 13.20 21.77
C HIS A 214 6.19 13.09 22.34
N SER A 215 5.99 12.27 23.36
CA SER A 215 4.68 11.99 23.95
C SER A 215 4.84 11.40 25.34
N GLY A 216 4.18 11.96 26.35
CA GLY A 216 4.17 11.43 27.72
C GLY A 216 5.56 11.36 28.38
N GLY A 217 6.49 12.20 27.94
CA GLY A 217 7.89 12.23 28.39
C GLY A 217 8.86 11.28 27.66
N GLU A 218 8.37 10.39 26.78
CA GLU A 218 9.25 9.61 25.91
C GLU A 218 9.54 10.39 24.62
N THR A 219 10.81 10.38 24.18
CA THR A 219 11.24 10.91 22.87
C THR A 219 11.84 9.79 22.04
N GLY A 220 11.62 9.82 20.72
CA GLY A 220 12.28 8.87 19.82
C GLY A 220 12.28 9.29 18.35
N ALA A 221 13.03 8.53 17.56
CA ALA A 221 13.14 8.67 16.12
C ALA A 221 12.72 7.38 15.42
N PHE A 222 11.91 7.47 14.37
CA PHE A 222 11.57 6.34 13.52
C PHE A 222 12.72 6.07 12.55
N ILE A 223 13.20 4.84 12.52
CA ILE A 223 14.43 4.43 11.82
C ILE A 223 14.29 2.99 11.26
N GLY A 224 15.33 2.47 10.62
CA GLY A 224 15.34 1.10 10.12
C GLY A 224 14.28 0.88 9.04
N SER A 225 13.40 -0.10 9.25
CA SER A 225 12.33 -0.47 8.31
C SER A 225 10.97 0.15 8.62
N ASP A 226 10.88 1.16 9.50
CA ASP A 226 9.62 1.84 9.79
C ASP A 226 9.07 2.60 8.57
N THR A 227 7.74 2.63 8.44
CA THR A 227 7.01 3.28 7.34
C THR A 227 7.27 4.78 7.25
N ARG A 228 7.53 5.47 8.37
CA ARG A 228 7.86 6.90 8.42
C ARG A 228 9.31 7.18 8.00
N ALA A 229 10.24 6.28 8.34
CA ALA A 229 11.64 6.37 7.96
C ALA A 229 11.84 6.07 6.45
N THR A 230 11.13 5.05 5.96
CA THR A 230 11.12 4.67 4.55
C THR A 230 10.41 5.71 3.68
N PHE A 231 9.30 6.33 4.12
CA PHE A 231 8.66 7.45 3.41
C PHE A 231 9.64 8.61 3.14
N VAL A 232 10.40 9.05 4.15
CA VAL A 232 11.39 10.12 4.02
C VAL A 232 12.56 9.67 3.12
N SER A 233 12.95 8.40 3.19
CA SER A 233 13.97 7.83 2.30
C SER A 233 13.51 7.72 0.84
N GLU A 234 12.24 7.39 0.57
CA GLU A 234 11.65 7.37 -0.77
C GLU A 234 11.59 8.78 -1.40
N LEU A 235 11.62 9.85 -0.59
CA LEU A 235 11.78 11.23 -1.06
C LEU A 235 13.24 11.66 -1.31
N GLY A 236 14.21 10.76 -1.11
CA GLY A 236 15.62 10.99 -1.44
C GLY A 236 16.47 11.58 -0.31
N PHE A 237 15.89 11.80 0.87
CA PHE A 237 16.63 12.16 2.08
C PHE A 237 17.45 10.97 2.61
N ARG A 238 18.30 11.24 3.60
CA ARG A 238 19.06 10.24 4.37
C ARG A 238 18.80 10.45 5.87
N PRO A 239 18.86 9.40 6.70
CA PRO A 239 18.84 9.59 8.15
C PRO A 239 20.07 10.42 8.61
N PRO A 240 19.95 11.25 9.66
CA PRO A 240 21.08 11.77 10.41
C PRO A 240 22.10 10.69 10.78
N ALA A 241 23.39 11.01 10.70
CA ALA A 241 24.46 10.03 10.90
C ALA A 241 24.38 9.38 12.30
N GLN A 242 24.10 10.16 13.35
CA GLN A 242 23.98 9.63 14.72
C GLN A 242 22.86 8.59 14.88
N LEU A 243 21.85 8.56 14.01
CA LEU A 243 20.77 7.56 14.06
C LEU A 243 21.11 6.25 13.35
N THR A 244 22.25 6.17 12.65
CA THR A 244 22.65 4.98 11.88
C THR A 244 23.17 3.85 12.78
N ASP A 245 23.79 4.21 13.91
CA ASP A 245 24.44 3.27 14.84
C ASP A 245 23.62 2.98 16.12
N ILE A 246 22.41 3.55 16.26
CA ILE A 246 21.56 3.35 17.45
C ILE A 246 20.73 2.06 17.32
N SER A 247 20.65 1.29 18.41
CA SER A 247 19.83 0.09 18.48
C SER A 247 18.33 0.40 18.37
N THR A 248 17.67 -0.25 17.42
CA THR A 248 16.22 -0.21 17.23
C THR A 248 15.50 -0.99 18.32
N VAL A 249 14.43 -0.42 18.88
CA VAL A 249 13.35 -1.18 19.52
C VAL A 249 12.54 -1.84 18.40
N GLU A 250 12.46 -3.18 18.44
CA GLU A 250 11.72 -4.06 17.50
C GLU A 250 12.02 -3.91 16.00
N GLY A 251 13.01 -3.09 15.62
CA GLY A 251 13.36 -2.77 14.23
C GLY A 251 12.84 -1.43 13.71
N PHE A 252 12.05 -0.69 14.50
CA PHE A 252 11.24 0.43 14.02
C PHE A 252 11.62 1.81 14.57
N TYR A 253 12.10 1.91 15.82
CA TYR A 253 12.43 3.21 16.42
C TYR A 253 13.60 3.18 17.39
N ALA A 254 14.30 4.31 17.50
CA ALA A 254 15.28 4.59 18.54
C ALA A 254 14.62 5.41 19.65
N ARG A 255 14.86 5.03 20.92
CA ARG A 255 14.55 5.88 22.09
C ARG A 255 15.69 6.89 22.29
N LEU A 256 15.33 8.14 22.55
CA LEU A 256 16.26 9.25 22.77
C LEU A 256 16.02 9.89 24.14
N SER A 257 17.05 10.50 24.71
CA SER A 257 16.90 11.33 25.90
C SER A 257 16.18 12.62 25.53
N PRO A 258 15.12 13.06 26.25
CA PRO A 258 14.55 14.40 26.08
C PRO A 258 15.60 15.52 26.25
N GLU A 259 16.65 15.25 27.04
CA GLU A 259 17.77 16.18 27.31
C GLU A 259 18.90 16.12 26.26
N ASP A 260 18.89 15.14 25.35
CA ASP A 260 19.86 15.05 24.23
C ASP A 260 19.15 14.67 22.93
N LEU A 261 18.77 15.70 22.19
CA LEU A 261 18.14 15.59 20.87
C LEU A 261 19.15 15.70 19.73
N SER A 262 20.47 15.63 19.98
CA SER A 262 21.49 15.87 18.95
C SER A 262 21.37 14.95 17.73
N ALA A 263 20.84 13.74 17.92
CA ALA A 263 20.55 12.80 16.84
C ALA A 263 19.36 13.20 15.93
N LEU A 264 18.56 14.19 16.32
CA LEU A 264 17.47 14.76 15.53
C LEU A 264 17.90 16.00 14.70
N ASP A 265 19.17 16.42 14.73
CA ASP A 265 19.62 17.63 14.02
C ASP A 265 19.73 17.44 12.49
N ALA A 266 18.58 17.48 11.83
CA ALA A 266 18.40 17.22 10.41
C ALA A 266 18.23 18.50 9.58
N ASP A 267 18.36 18.40 8.25
CA ASP A 267 17.85 19.42 7.34
C ASP A 267 16.32 19.50 7.32
N LEU A 268 15.62 18.42 7.69
CA LEU A 268 14.17 18.31 7.84
C LEU A 268 13.81 17.45 9.06
N LEU A 269 12.94 17.97 9.93
CA LEU A 269 12.43 17.26 11.11
C LEU A 269 10.90 17.18 11.06
N ILE A 270 10.35 15.98 10.90
CA ILE A 270 8.90 15.74 10.92
C ILE A 270 8.51 15.23 12.32
N TRP A 271 7.76 16.03 13.08
CA TRP A 271 7.18 15.59 14.35
C TRP A 271 5.86 14.88 14.10
N VAL A 272 5.77 13.62 14.53
CA VAL A 272 4.63 12.73 14.30
C VAL A 272 3.85 12.56 15.62
N SER A 273 2.57 12.96 15.61
CA SER A 273 1.68 12.89 16.78
C SER A 273 0.39 12.13 16.46
N SER A 274 -0.08 11.31 17.41
CA SER A 274 -1.41 10.68 17.33
C SER A 274 -2.56 11.67 17.57
N PHE A 275 -2.23 12.92 17.87
CA PHE A 275 -3.14 14.02 18.15
C PHE A 275 -2.86 15.19 17.20
N ASP A 276 -3.83 16.07 17.01
CA ASP A 276 -3.64 17.33 16.27
C ASP A 276 -3.16 18.48 17.18
N ASP A 277 -3.16 18.25 18.50
CA ASP A 277 -2.40 19.04 19.48
C ASP A 277 -0.94 18.58 19.56
N ALA A 278 -0.04 19.50 19.91
CA ALA A 278 1.40 19.29 19.98
C ALA A 278 2.02 19.77 21.32
N SER A 279 1.24 19.98 22.38
CA SER A 279 1.69 20.60 23.65
C SER A 279 2.95 19.96 24.24
N ASP A 280 3.04 18.63 24.24
CA ASP A 280 4.23 17.87 24.64
C ASP A 280 5.48 18.29 23.82
N ILE A 281 5.36 18.35 22.50
CA ILE A 281 6.45 18.71 21.58
C ILE A 281 6.80 20.21 21.69
N VAL A 282 5.81 21.07 21.92
CA VAL A 282 5.98 22.51 22.20
C VAL A 282 6.79 22.71 23.48
N GLY A 283 6.49 21.93 24.53
CA GLY A 283 7.14 21.93 25.84
C GLY A 283 8.49 21.22 25.93
N LEU A 284 8.90 20.48 24.89
CA LEU A 284 10.22 19.85 24.81
C LEU A 284 11.32 20.93 24.63
N GLU A 285 11.80 21.50 25.73
CA GLU A 285 12.73 22.65 25.76
C GLU A 285 13.96 22.46 24.86
N MET A 286 14.58 21.27 24.87
CA MET A 286 15.75 20.97 24.03
C MET A 286 15.47 21.01 22.52
N ARG A 287 14.20 20.95 22.08
CA ARG A 287 13.82 21.17 20.67
C ARG A 287 14.34 22.52 20.15
N ARG A 288 14.37 23.55 21.01
CA ARG A 288 14.87 24.89 20.66
C ARG A 288 16.38 24.93 20.39
N THR A 289 17.11 23.88 20.79
CA THR A 289 18.54 23.71 20.49
C THR A 289 18.82 23.08 19.12
N LEU A 290 17.80 22.57 18.43
CA LEU A 290 17.92 22.02 17.09
C LEU A 290 18.03 23.12 16.03
N ARG A 291 18.82 22.86 14.99
CA ARG A 291 18.91 23.67 13.78
C ARG A 291 17.61 23.65 13.01
N ALA A 292 16.94 22.49 12.93
CA ALA A 292 15.62 22.38 12.31
C ALA A 292 14.61 23.35 12.91
N HIS A 293 14.57 23.49 14.24
CA HIS A 293 13.74 24.50 14.92
C HIS A 293 14.16 25.94 14.56
N ARG A 294 15.42 26.30 14.83
CA ARG A 294 15.92 27.68 14.60
C ARG A 294 15.82 28.14 13.14
N GLU A 295 15.80 27.22 12.18
CA GLU A 295 15.72 27.51 10.77
C GLU A 295 14.31 27.27 10.16
N GLY A 296 13.27 27.08 10.99
CA GLY A 296 11.88 26.94 10.52
C GLY A 296 11.58 25.65 9.75
N ARG A 297 12.42 24.62 9.91
CA ARG A 297 12.40 23.36 9.14
C ARG A 297 11.74 22.19 9.85
N GLU A 298 11.01 22.47 10.93
CA GLU A 298 10.11 21.51 11.56
C GLU A 298 8.81 21.41 10.75
N VAL A 299 8.25 20.21 10.62
CA VAL A 299 6.95 19.94 9.99
C VAL A 299 6.10 19.12 10.97
N PHE A 300 4.82 19.46 11.16
CA PHE A 300 3.94 18.73 12.07
C PHE A 300 3.02 17.75 11.32
N ALA A 301 3.17 16.46 11.61
CA ALA A 301 2.28 15.40 11.19
C ALA A 301 1.34 15.04 12.35
N GLY A 302 0.25 15.80 12.49
CA GLY A 302 -0.85 15.49 13.42
C GLY A 302 -1.64 14.22 13.07
N LYS A 303 -2.69 13.91 13.83
CA LYS A 303 -3.38 12.59 13.87
C LYS A 303 -3.58 11.95 12.50
N LEU A 304 -4.10 12.71 11.53
CA LEU A 304 -4.44 12.18 10.22
C LEU A 304 -3.22 11.89 9.33
N ILE A 305 -2.16 12.71 9.42
CA ILE A 305 -0.91 12.49 8.66
C ILE A 305 -0.06 11.42 9.36
N ALA A 306 -0.02 11.42 10.69
CA ALA A 306 0.60 10.36 11.49
C ALA A 306 -0.02 8.98 11.21
N GLY A 307 -1.36 8.91 11.09
CA GLY A 307 -2.07 7.73 10.62
C GLY A 307 -1.65 7.31 9.20
N ALA A 308 -1.59 8.28 8.27
CA ALA A 308 -1.28 7.96 6.88
C ALA A 308 0.16 7.44 6.71
N LEU A 309 1.11 8.03 7.43
CA LEU A 309 2.49 7.55 7.48
C LEU A 309 2.59 6.18 8.18
N SER A 310 1.92 5.99 9.33
CA SER A 310 2.02 4.76 10.11
C SER A 310 1.44 3.54 9.39
N PHE A 311 0.31 3.72 8.68
CA PHE A 311 -0.27 2.68 7.83
C PHE A 311 0.63 2.27 6.67
N GLY A 312 1.42 3.21 6.14
CA GLY A 312 2.39 2.99 5.07
C GLY A 312 1.87 2.22 3.87
N SER A 313 0.58 2.35 3.53
CA SER A 313 -0.12 1.50 2.56
C SER A 313 -0.10 2.08 1.14
N VAL A 314 -0.56 1.27 0.18
CA VAL A 314 -0.76 1.72 -1.22
C VAL A 314 -1.80 2.86 -1.36
N LEU A 315 -2.67 3.07 -0.36
CA LEU A 315 -3.60 4.22 -0.30
C LEU A 315 -3.07 5.36 0.57
N SER A 316 -2.43 5.03 1.70
CA SER A 316 -2.04 6.02 2.71
C SER A 316 -0.74 6.75 2.34
N LEU A 317 0.21 6.10 1.66
CA LEU A 317 1.45 6.74 1.21
C LEU A 317 1.21 7.85 0.16
N PRO A 318 0.38 7.66 -0.89
CA PRO A 318 -0.04 8.75 -1.77
C PRO A 318 -0.69 9.92 -1.03
N TYR A 319 -1.56 9.64 -0.05
CA TYR A 319 -2.24 10.66 0.74
C TYR A 319 -1.25 11.45 1.63
N ALA A 320 -0.38 10.75 2.36
CA ALA A 320 0.66 11.37 3.17
C ALA A 320 1.58 12.26 2.33
N LEU A 321 1.95 11.82 1.12
CA LEU A 321 2.75 12.59 0.18
C LEU A 321 2.04 13.86 -0.29
N GLU A 322 0.77 13.77 -0.66
CA GLU A 322 -0.04 14.92 -1.11
C GLU A 322 -0.18 15.99 0.00
N GLN A 323 -0.33 15.57 1.26
CA GLN A 323 -0.40 16.50 2.40
C GLN A 323 0.96 17.09 2.79
N LEU A 324 2.05 16.29 2.73
CA LEU A 324 3.36 16.71 3.23
C LEU A 324 4.21 17.46 2.21
N GLU A 325 4.16 17.13 0.91
CA GLU A 325 5.03 17.77 -0.11
C GLU A 325 4.98 19.32 -0.07
N PRO A 326 3.81 19.98 0.04
CA PRO A 326 3.74 21.44 0.15
C PRO A 326 4.32 22.02 1.45
N GLU A 327 4.43 21.21 2.51
CA GLU A 327 5.03 21.59 3.80
C GLU A 327 6.55 21.40 3.76
N LEU A 328 7.01 20.25 3.23
CA LEU A 328 8.44 19.97 3.04
C LEU A 328 9.09 21.00 2.12
N ALA A 329 8.39 21.40 1.05
CA ALA A 329 8.86 22.41 0.10
C ALA A 329 9.07 23.79 0.75
N LYS A 330 8.30 24.13 1.78
CA LYS A 330 8.47 25.38 2.57
C LYS A 330 9.61 25.25 3.57
N ALA A 331 9.65 24.14 4.31
CA ALA A 331 10.69 23.82 5.30
C ALA A 331 12.12 23.76 4.70
N LEU A 332 12.23 23.61 3.37
CA LEU A 332 13.49 23.40 2.66
C LEU A 332 13.79 24.44 1.57
N ASP A 333 13.03 25.54 1.49
CA ASP A 333 13.21 26.60 0.48
C ASP A 333 14.44 27.49 0.70
N GLY A 334 15.22 27.23 1.76
CA GLY A 334 16.42 27.99 2.13
C GLY A 334 16.16 29.29 2.88
N ARG A 335 14.91 29.60 3.26
CA ARG A 335 14.52 30.85 3.95
C ARG A 335 13.90 30.54 5.32
N PRO A 336 14.65 30.65 6.42
CA PRO A 336 14.15 30.42 7.80
C PRO A 336 12.90 31.19 8.24
N GLN A 337 12.48 32.19 7.47
CA GLN A 337 11.30 33.03 7.73
C GLN A 337 10.07 32.58 6.91
N THR A 338 10.16 31.52 6.10
CA THR A 338 9.01 30.96 5.39
C THR A 338 8.16 30.16 6.38
N PRO A 339 6.89 30.55 6.63
CA PRO A 339 6.04 29.81 7.56
C PRO A 339 5.66 28.46 6.97
N VAL A 340 5.91 27.38 7.72
CA VAL A 340 5.38 26.04 7.50
C VAL A 340 4.00 25.96 8.20
N PRO A 341 2.86 25.95 7.48
CA PRO A 341 1.52 26.02 8.07
C PRO A 341 1.24 25.01 9.18
N SER A 342 1.63 23.75 9.02
CA SER A 342 1.47 22.70 10.01
C SER A 342 2.17 23.04 11.34
N SER A 343 3.44 23.46 11.26
CA SER A 343 4.23 23.86 12.43
C SER A 343 3.81 25.20 13.03
N VAL A 344 3.27 26.12 12.23
CA VAL A 344 2.65 27.37 12.75
C VAL A 344 1.35 27.06 13.49
N ALA A 345 0.48 26.20 12.93
CA ALA A 345 -0.77 25.79 13.57
C ALA A 345 -0.53 25.00 14.87
N ALA A 346 0.53 24.19 14.92
CA ALA A 346 0.94 23.41 16.08
C ALA A 346 1.77 24.19 17.12
N GLY A 347 2.06 25.48 16.90
CA GLY A 347 2.91 26.27 17.80
C GLY A 347 4.38 25.84 17.87
N LEU A 348 4.87 25.11 16.86
CA LEU A 348 6.25 24.62 16.78
C LEU A 348 7.22 25.62 16.13
N ALA A 349 6.71 26.56 15.33
CA ALA A 349 7.52 27.59 14.67
C ALA A 349 8.37 28.43 15.65
N PRO A 350 9.57 28.89 15.24
CA PRO A 350 10.50 29.67 16.08
C PRO A 350 10.10 31.15 16.27
#